data_AF-A0A8J0U9N6-F1
#
_entry.id   AF-A0A8J0U9N6-F1
#
_cell.length_a   1.000
_cell.length_b   1.000
_cell.length_c   1.000
_cell.angle_alpha   90.00
_cell.angle_beta   90.00
_cell.angle_gamma   90.00
#
_symmetry.space_group_name_H-M   'P 1'
#
loop_
_entity.id
_entity.type
_entity.pdbx_description
1 polymer ?
#
loop_
_entity_poly.entity_id
_entity_poly.type
_entity_poly.pdbx_seq_one_letter_code
_entity_poly.pdbx_strand_id
1 'polypeptide(L)'
;MGLSLHFVVDPQGWCCVGAIFFIWLYNTLFVPKLILFPRFEEGQISVAAILAYYLTSIFCVISLLRASIADPGKLQDSPKIPLTEKELWELCNKCNMMRPKRSHHCSRCGHCVRRMDHHCPWINNCVGEDNHWLFLQLCFYTQLLSGYTLVLDFCHYYYFLPLKAINWDMVIFRHELALLRISTFMGIVMFGGMCSLFYTQIMGILTDTTTIEKMANCCDEISRARKPWQQTFSEVFGTRWKILWFIPFRRRRPLRVSYYFANHV
;
A
#
# COMPACT_ATOMS: atom_id res chain seq x y z
N MET A 1 0.58 -22.25 -9.68
CA MET A 1 -0.46 -21.63 -8.83
C MET A 1 -1.02 -20.44 -9.59
N GLY A 2 -2.26 -20.56 -10.09
CA GLY A 2 -2.93 -19.52 -10.87
C GLY A 2 -3.21 -18.27 -10.03
N LEU A 3 -3.45 -17.13 -10.67
CA LEU A 3 -4.02 -15.96 -9.98
C LEU A 3 -5.41 -16.36 -9.48
N SER A 4 -5.54 -16.76 -8.22
CA SER A 4 -6.83 -16.78 -7.54
C SER A 4 -7.19 -15.32 -7.24
N LEU A 5 -8.05 -14.74 -8.06
CA LEU A 5 -8.57 -13.40 -7.81
C LEU A 5 -9.38 -13.44 -6.51
N HIS A 6 -8.97 -12.63 -5.53
CA HIS A 6 -9.68 -12.46 -4.28
C HIS A 6 -10.55 -11.20 -4.36
N PHE A 7 -11.85 -11.34 -4.13
CA PHE A 7 -12.80 -10.22 -4.14
C PHE A 7 -13.61 -10.22 -2.85
N VAL A 8 -13.76 -9.05 -2.25
CA VAL A 8 -14.54 -8.83 -1.04
C VAL A 8 -15.75 -7.95 -1.36
N VAL A 9 -16.93 -8.39 -0.93
CA VAL A 9 -18.16 -7.61 -1.08
C VAL A 9 -18.32 -6.68 0.13
N ASP A 10 -17.54 -5.59 0.13
CA ASP A 10 -17.58 -4.55 1.15
C ASP A 10 -17.93 -3.21 0.48
N PRO A 11 -19.18 -2.70 0.60
CA PRO A 11 -19.61 -1.47 -0.05
C PRO A 11 -18.73 -0.25 0.28
N GLN A 12 -18.27 -0.17 1.53
CA GLN A 12 -17.34 0.88 1.96
C GLN A 12 -16.00 0.76 1.23
N GLY A 13 -15.49 -0.47 1.07
CA GLY A 13 -14.27 -0.75 0.32
C GLY A 13 -14.38 -0.34 -1.14
N TRP A 14 -15.51 -0.63 -1.80
CA TRP A 14 -15.75 -0.19 -3.18
C TRP A 14 -15.76 1.33 -3.34
N CYS A 15 -16.41 2.05 -2.41
CA CYS A 15 -16.37 3.52 -2.40
C CYS A 15 -14.94 4.06 -2.23
N CYS A 16 -14.16 3.48 -1.32
CA CYS A 16 -12.78 3.88 -1.07
C CYS A 16 -11.86 3.63 -2.29
N VAL A 17 -11.96 2.46 -2.92
CA VAL A 17 -11.20 2.14 -4.14
C VAL A 17 -11.60 3.06 -5.29
N GLY A 18 -12.90 3.34 -5.45
CA GLY A 18 -13.40 4.29 -6.46
C GLY A 18 -12.85 5.70 -6.25
N ALA A 19 -12.81 6.18 -5.01
CA ALA A 19 -12.25 7.50 -4.68
C ALA A 19 -10.75 7.58 -4.99
N ILE A 20 -9.96 6.55 -4.64
CA ILE A 20 -8.52 6.50 -4.97
C ILE A 20 -8.31 6.48 -6.48
N PHE A 21 -9.07 5.68 -7.21
CA PHE A 21 -8.97 5.61 -8.66
C PHE A 21 -9.33 6.95 -9.31
N PHE A 22 -10.35 7.64 -8.81
CA PHE A 22 -10.71 8.98 -9.26
C PHE A 22 -9.57 9.97 -9.02
N ILE A 23 -8.98 10.00 -7.81
CA ILE A 23 -7.84 10.89 -7.49
C ILE A 23 -6.66 10.59 -8.41
N TRP A 24 -6.33 9.31 -8.63
CA TRP A 24 -5.26 8.89 -9.52
C TRP A 24 -5.51 9.35 -10.96
N LEU A 25 -6.71 9.11 -11.49
CA LEU A 25 -7.09 9.48 -12.85
C LEU A 25 -7.08 11.00 -13.02
N TYR A 26 -7.65 11.73 -12.07
CA TYR A 26 -7.66 13.20 -12.05
C TYR A 26 -6.24 13.74 -12.17
N ASN A 27 -5.34 13.33 -11.28
CA ASN A 27 -3.96 13.82 -11.28
C ASN A 27 -3.20 13.39 -12.55
N THR A 28 -3.38 12.15 -13.01
CA THR A 28 -2.72 11.62 -14.21
C THR A 28 -3.15 12.35 -15.50
N LEU A 29 -4.33 12.95 -15.52
CA LEU A 29 -4.82 13.72 -16.68
C LEU A 29 -4.51 15.22 -16.55
N PHE A 30 -4.83 15.83 -15.40
CA PHE A 30 -4.76 17.27 -15.24
C PHE A 30 -3.33 17.77 -14.98
N VAL A 31 -2.51 17.08 -14.19
CA VAL A 31 -1.14 17.54 -13.87
C VAL A 31 -0.27 17.57 -15.13
N PRO A 32 -0.26 16.54 -16.01
CA PRO A 32 0.52 16.63 -17.24
C PRO A 32 0.01 17.71 -18.19
N LYS A 33 -1.32 17.86 -18.32
CA LYS A 33 -1.92 18.86 -19.20
C LYS A 33 -1.64 20.29 -18.75
N LEU A 34 -1.74 20.56 -17.44
CA LEU A 34 -1.60 21.92 -16.89
C LEU A 34 -0.14 22.30 -16.60
N ILE A 35 0.74 21.32 -16.36
CA ILE A 35 2.13 21.57 -15.95
C ILE A 35 3.11 20.93 -16.92
N LEU A 36 3.13 19.59 -17.07
CA LEU A 36 4.25 18.93 -17.76
C LEU A 36 4.37 19.29 -19.25
N PHE A 37 3.28 19.22 -20.02
CA PHE A 37 3.33 19.48 -21.47
C PHE A 37 3.63 20.95 -21.81
N PRO A 38 2.96 21.95 -21.21
CA PRO A 38 3.31 23.35 -21.47
C PRO A 38 4.77 23.66 -21.12
N ARG A 39 5.28 23.13 -20.00
CA ARG A 39 6.67 23.39 -19.58
C ARG A 39 7.70 22.60 -20.38
N PHE A 40 7.31 21.52 -21.01
CA PHE A 40 8.14 20.83 -21.99
C PHE A 40 8.24 21.63 -23.29
N GLU A 41 7.13 22.19 -23.78
CA GLU A 41 7.12 23.07 -24.95
C GLU A 41 7.96 24.34 -24.73
N GLU A 42 7.96 24.88 -23.51
CA GLU A 42 8.82 26.00 -23.10
C GLU A 42 10.30 25.60 -22.84
N GLY A 43 10.64 24.30 -22.93
CA GLY A 43 12.00 23.78 -22.72
C GLY A 43 12.48 23.75 -21.25
N GLN A 44 11.57 23.94 -20.28
CA GLN A 44 11.88 23.97 -18.85
C GLN A 44 11.89 22.57 -18.21
N ILE A 45 11.15 21.62 -18.78
CA ILE A 45 11.06 20.23 -18.32
C ILE A 45 11.58 19.29 -19.41
N SER A 46 12.34 18.27 -19.03
CA SER A 46 12.83 17.26 -19.95
C SER A 46 11.78 16.18 -20.24
N VAL A 47 11.87 15.54 -21.41
CA VAL A 47 11.01 14.37 -21.73
C VAL A 47 11.15 13.25 -20.69
N ALA A 48 12.34 13.09 -20.10
CA ALA A 48 12.60 12.10 -19.07
C ALA A 48 11.74 12.32 -17.81
N ALA A 49 11.48 13.56 -17.43
CA ALA A 49 10.60 13.89 -16.30
C ALA A 49 9.15 13.47 -16.59
N ILE A 50 8.65 13.72 -17.80
CA ILE A 50 7.30 13.30 -18.22
C ILE A 50 7.18 11.77 -18.18
N LEU A 51 8.17 11.07 -18.74
CA LEU A 51 8.22 9.60 -18.74
C LEU A 51 8.28 9.06 -17.31
N ALA A 52 9.07 9.68 -16.42
CA ALA A 52 9.16 9.30 -15.02
C ALA A 52 7.82 9.47 -14.28
N TYR A 53 7.09 10.56 -14.55
CA TYR A 53 5.76 10.79 -13.98
C TYR A 53 4.77 9.70 -14.38
N TYR A 54 4.64 9.42 -15.69
CA TYR A 54 3.74 8.36 -16.18
C TYR A 54 4.17 6.97 -15.72
N LEU A 55 5.47 6.68 -15.68
CA LEU A 55 5.97 5.40 -15.17
C LEU A 55 5.60 5.20 -13.69
N THR A 56 5.78 6.24 -12.87
CA THR A 56 5.40 6.21 -11.45
C THR A 56 3.88 6.06 -11.29
N SER A 57 3.10 6.74 -12.13
CA SER A 57 1.63 6.62 -12.16
C SER A 57 1.18 5.19 -12.52
N ILE A 58 1.81 4.57 -13.52
CA ILE A 58 1.56 3.18 -13.93
C ILE A 58 1.92 2.22 -12.80
N PHE A 59 3.08 2.39 -12.15
CA PHE A 59 3.48 1.53 -11.04
C PHE A 59 2.55 1.68 -9.83
N CYS A 60 2.02 2.88 -9.58
CA CYS A 60 1.04 3.13 -8.53
C CYS A 60 -0.26 2.33 -8.78
N VAL A 61 -0.87 2.46 -9.97
CA VAL A 61 -2.12 1.75 -10.27
C VAL A 61 -1.93 0.23 -10.34
N ILE A 62 -0.80 -0.25 -10.86
CA ILE A 62 -0.47 -1.69 -10.85
C ILE A 62 -0.34 -2.19 -9.41
N SER A 63 0.33 -1.44 -8.53
CA SER A 63 0.47 -1.83 -7.12
C SER A 63 -0.89 -1.85 -6.39
N LEU A 64 -1.77 -0.89 -6.70
CA LEU A 64 -3.14 -0.85 -6.17
C LEU A 64 -3.91 -2.10 -6.58
N LEU A 65 -3.96 -2.39 -7.89
CA LEU A 65 -4.66 -3.56 -8.42
C LEU A 65 -4.12 -4.86 -7.82
N ARG A 66 -2.79 -5.00 -7.72
CA ARG A 66 -2.16 -6.19 -7.14
C ARG A 66 -2.49 -6.36 -5.66
N ALA A 67 -2.43 -5.29 -4.87
CA ALA A 67 -2.79 -5.35 -3.45
C ALA A 67 -4.28 -5.68 -3.26
N SER A 68 -5.16 -5.15 -4.11
CA SER A 68 -6.60 -5.41 -4.06
C SER A 68 -6.98 -6.85 -4.41
N ILE A 69 -6.37 -7.44 -5.44
CA ILE A 69 -6.79 -8.77 -5.93
C ILE A 69 -6.01 -9.94 -5.34
N ALA A 70 -4.88 -9.68 -4.65
CA ALA A 70 -4.03 -10.74 -4.12
C ALA A 70 -4.70 -11.47 -2.95
N ASP A 71 -4.47 -12.77 -2.86
CA ASP A 71 -4.83 -13.53 -1.67
C ASP A 71 -4.05 -12.97 -0.46
N PRO A 72 -4.72 -12.53 0.61
CA PRO A 72 -4.05 -12.03 1.81
C PRO A 72 -3.37 -13.13 2.64
N GLY A 73 -3.56 -14.40 2.28
CA GLY A 73 -3.14 -15.56 3.05
C GLY A 73 -4.34 -16.22 3.73
N LYS A 74 -5.45 -16.38 3.01
CA LYS A 74 -6.65 -17.07 3.49
C LYS A 74 -6.30 -18.48 3.96
N LEU A 75 -6.78 -18.85 5.15
CA LEU A 75 -6.64 -20.21 5.68
C LEU A 75 -7.58 -21.16 4.94
N GLN A 76 -7.09 -22.36 4.64
CA GLN A 76 -7.88 -23.44 4.04
C GLN A 76 -8.71 -24.13 5.11
N ASP A 77 -9.91 -24.60 4.72
CA ASP A 77 -10.77 -25.39 5.59
C ASP A 77 -10.08 -26.70 5.98
N SER A 78 -10.16 -27.07 7.27
CA SER A 78 -9.56 -28.28 7.85
C SER A 78 -8.02 -28.42 7.65
N PRO A 79 -7.21 -27.51 8.21
CA PRO A 79 -5.77 -27.57 8.10
C PRO A 79 -5.21 -28.85 8.76
N LYS A 80 -4.22 -29.48 8.11
CA LYS A 80 -3.45 -30.58 8.72
C LYS A 80 -2.51 -29.97 9.77
N ILE A 81 -2.83 -30.17 11.04
CA ILE A 81 -2.05 -29.64 12.16
C ILE A 81 -0.98 -30.67 12.55
N PRO A 82 0.32 -30.34 12.47
CA PRO A 82 1.36 -31.19 13.03
C PRO A 82 1.19 -31.36 14.54
N LEU A 83 1.35 -32.57 15.06
CA LEU A 83 1.20 -32.85 16.51
C LEU A 83 2.12 -31.97 17.36
N THR A 84 3.33 -31.68 16.88
CA THR A 84 4.32 -30.83 17.53
C THR A 84 3.93 -29.37 17.63
N GLU A 85 2.94 -28.92 16.85
CA GLU A 85 2.53 -27.52 16.78
C GLU A 85 1.16 -27.27 17.42
N LYS A 86 0.50 -28.27 18.00
CA LYS A 86 -0.89 -28.16 18.47
C LYS A 86 -1.12 -26.97 19.43
N GLU A 87 -0.16 -26.65 20.28
CA GLU A 87 -0.20 -25.52 21.23
C GLU A 87 -0.09 -24.13 20.57
N LEU A 88 0.33 -24.09 19.31
CA LEU A 88 0.42 -22.87 18.49
C LEU A 88 -0.86 -22.61 17.70
N TRP A 89 -1.93 -23.37 17.93
CA TRP A 89 -3.21 -23.25 17.23
C TRP A 89 -4.34 -22.98 18.21
N GLU A 90 -5.33 -22.20 17.76
CA GLU A 90 -6.52 -21.82 18.52
C GLU A 90 -7.78 -21.99 17.66
N LEU A 91 -8.93 -22.18 18.30
CA LEU A 91 -10.21 -22.33 17.61
C LEU A 91 -10.76 -20.97 17.17
N CYS A 92 -11.12 -20.84 15.89
CA CYS A 92 -11.97 -19.74 15.44
C CYS A 92 -13.44 -20.15 15.52
N ASN A 93 -14.18 -19.58 16.48
CA ASN A 93 -15.61 -19.88 16.65
C ASN A 93 -16.48 -19.50 15.43
N LYS A 94 -16.09 -18.47 14.66
CA LYS A 94 -16.84 -18.01 13.48
C LYS A 94 -16.68 -18.93 12.27
N CYS A 95 -15.47 -19.47 12.07
CA CYS A 95 -15.18 -20.39 10.97
C CYS A 95 -15.30 -21.87 11.39
N ASN A 96 -15.47 -22.15 12.68
CA ASN A 96 -15.45 -23.49 13.27
C ASN A 96 -14.24 -24.34 12.82
N MET A 97 -13.05 -23.72 12.83
CA MET A 97 -11.80 -24.34 12.42
C MET A 97 -10.65 -23.90 13.31
N MET A 98 -9.63 -24.74 13.43
CA MET A 98 -8.37 -24.37 14.07
C MET A 98 -7.59 -23.43 13.17
N ARG A 99 -6.98 -22.39 13.75
CA ARG A 99 -6.08 -21.45 13.09
C ARG A 99 -4.77 -21.30 13.86
N PRO A 100 -3.63 -21.03 13.19
CA PRO A 100 -2.40 -20.71 13.90
C PRO A 100 -2.55 -19.42 14.73
N LYS A 101 -1.84 -19.32 15.85
CA LYS A 101 -1.65 -18.07 16.59
C LYS A 101 -1.19 -16.97 15.62
N ARG A 102 -1.62 -15.72 15.88
CA ARG A 102 -1.47 -14.55 14.98
C ARG A 102 -2.35 -14.54 13.73
N SER A 103 -3.17 -15.57 13.50
CA SER A 103 -4.20 -15.54 12.46
C SER A 103 -5.50 -14.98 13.04
N HIS A 104 -6.22 -14.15 12.30
CA HIS A 104 -7.46 -13.53 12.79
C HIS A 104 -8.59 -13.67 11.75
N HIS A 105 -9.83 -13.72 12.25
CA HIS A 105 -11.02 -13.76 11.41
C HIS A 105 -11.43 -12.33 11.03
N CYS A 106 -11.48 -12.03 9.74
CA CYS A 106 -12.01 -10.78 9.25
C CYS A 106 -13.51 -10.93 8.98
N SER A 107 -14.35 -10.21 9.72
CA SER A 107 -15.81 -10.22 9.51
C SER A 107 -16.23 -9.63 8.17
N ARG A 108 -15.47 -8.66 7.64
CA ARG A 108 -15.71 -8.06 6.31
C ARG A 108 -15.45 -9.05 5.19
N CYS A 109 -14.40 -9.86 5.33
CA CYS A 109 -14.00 -10.84 4.32
C CYS A 109 -14.66 -12.22 4.51
N GLY A 110 -15.16 -12.53 5.72
CA GLY A 110 -15.82 -13.80 6.03
C GLY A 110 -14.89 -15.00 6.20
N HIS A 111 -13.58 -14.80 6.38
CA HIS A 111 -12.60 -15.89 6.54
C HIS A 111 -11.44 -15.50 7.45
N CYS A 112 -10.65 -16.51 7.87
CA CYS A 112 -9.44 -16.29 8.65
C CYS A 112 -8.23 -16.04 7.74
N VAL A 113 -7.42 -15.04 8.11
CA VAL A 113 -6.21 -14.63 7.38
C VAL A 113 -4.97 -14.91 8.23
N ARG A 114 -3.96 -15.54 7.64
CA ARG A 114 -2.65 -15.77 8.27
C ARG A 114 -1.93 -14.47 8.52
N ARG A 115 -1.36 -14.32 9.73
CA ARG A 115 -0.63 -13.13 10.18
C ARG A 115 -1.37 -11.84 9.77
N MET A 116 -2.68 -11.80 10.05
CA MET A 116 -3.55 -10.70 9.63
C MET A 116 -3.06 -9.40 10.29
N ASP A 117 -2.82 -8.37 9.48
CA ASP A 117 -2.50 -7.04 9.99
C ASP A 117 -3.78 -6.22 10.18
N HIS A 118 -4.56 -6.02 9.12
CA HIS A 118 -5.84 -5.31 9.16
C HIS A 118 -6.70 -5.58 7.92
N HIS A 119 -7.98 -5.23 7.97
CA HIS A 119 -8.82 -5.08 6.78
C HIS A 119 -8.70 -3.65 6.27
N CYS A 120 -8.26 -3.48 5.02
CA CYS A 120 -8.03 -2.16 4.45
C CYS A 120 -9.11 -1.82 3.42
N PRO A 121 -10.01 -0.85 3.70
CA PRO A 121 -11.05 -0.48 2.76
C PRO A 121 -10.48 0.15 1.48
N TRP A 122 -9.31 0.79 1.55
CA TRP A 122 -8.64 1.45 0.43
C TRP A 122 -8.14 0.51 -0.67
N ILE A 123 -7.93 -0.77 -0.34
CA ILE A 123 -7.65 -1.83 -1.32
C ILE A 123 -8.82 -2.81 -1.44
N ASN A 124 -9.89 -2.61 -0.68
CA ASN A 124 -11.02 -3.54 -0.52
C ASN A 124 -10.57 -4.99 -0.24
N ASN A 125 -9.58 -5.17 0.62
CA ASN A 125 -8.99 -6.47 0.94
C ASN A 125 -8.31 -6.44 2.30
N CYS A 126 -8.07 -7.61 2.88
CA CYS A 126 -7.18 -7.75 4.03
C CYS A 126 -5.73 -7.54 3.63
N VAL A 127 -4.94 -7.03 4.57
CA VAL A 127 -3.48 -7.09 4.55
C VAL A 127 -3.07 -8.19 5.49
N GLY A 128 -2.40 -9.21 4.95
CA GLY A 128 -1.95 -10.40 5.68
C GLY A 128 -0.64 -10.94 5.12
N GLU A 129 -0.24 -12.13 5.55
CA GLU A 129 1.09 -12.69 5.28
C GLU A 129 1.52 -12.66 3.81
N ASP A 130 0.61 -12.95 2.89
CA ASP A 130 0.95 -13.19 1.48
C ASP A 130 0.92 -11.93 0.61
N ASN A 131 0.19 -10.88 1.03
CA ASN A 131 0.07 -9.63 0.30
C ASN A 131 0.63 -8.39 1.05
N HIS A 132 1.15 -8.54 2.27
CA HIS A 132 1.71 -7.41 3.05
C HIS A 132 2.77 -6.64 2.27
N TRP A 133 3.64 -7.34 1.56
CA TRP A 133 4.67 -6.73 0.72
C TRP A 133 4.10 -5.95 -0.48
N LEU A 134 2.95 -6.34 -1.04
CA LEU A 134 2.25 -5.61 -2.09
C LEU A 134 1.65 -4.32 -1.54
N PHE A 135 1.11 -4.36 -0.32
CA PHE A 135 0.63 -3.19 0.38
C PHE A 135 1.75 -2.16 0.60
N LEU A 136 2.95 -2.60 0.99
CA LEU A 136 4.12 -1.71 1.10
C LEU A 136 4.53 -1.09 -0.24
N GLN A 137 4.49 -1.87 -1.33
CA GLN A 137 4.74 -1.35 -2.68
C GLN A 137 3.72 -0.27 -3.05
N LEU A 138 2.44 -0.49 -2.78
CA LEU A 138 1.38 0.49 -2.99
C LEU A 138 1.66 1.79 -2.21
N CYS A 139 1.96 1.70 -0.92
CA CYS A 139 2.28 2.87 -0.11
C CYS A 139 3.48 3.64 -0.68
N PHE A 140 4.54 2.94 -1.07
CA PHE A 140 5.74 3.55 -1.63
C PHE A 140 5.48 4.28 -2.96
N TYR A 141 4.83 3.64 -3.93
CA TYR A 141 4.57 4.29 -5.22
C TYR A 141 3.53 5.42 -5.13
N THR A 142 2.56 5.30 -4.22
CA THR A 142 1.60 6.38 -3.98
C THR A 142 2.29 7.58 -3.35
N GLN A 143 3.22 7.36 -2.41
CA GLN A 143 4.04 8.41 -1.81
C GLN A 143 4.94 9.09 -2.86
N LEU A 144 5.58 8.31 -3.75
CA LEU A 144 6.37 8.88 -4.84
C LEU A 144 5.52 9.71 -5.81
N LEU A 145 4.38 9.19 -6.25
CA LEU A 145 3.51 9.90 -7.19
C LEU A 145 2.94 11.19 -6.59
N SER A 146 2.40 11.12 -5.37
CA SER A 146 1.85 12.29 -4.68
C SER A 146 2.92 13.32 -4.35
N GLY A 147 4.12 12.89 -3.93
CA GLY A 147 5.27 13.78 -3.73
C GLY A 147 5.71 14.45 -5.04
N TYR A 148 5.75 13.71 -6.15
CA TYR A 148 6.07 14.28 -7.46
C TYR A 148 5.02 15.32 -7.87
N THR A 149 3.72 15.00 -7.78
CA THR A 149 2.66 15.97 -8.05
C THR A 149 2.79 17.23 -7.20
N LEU A 150 3.07 17.11 -5.88
CA LEU A 150 3.24 18.26 -5.00
C LEU A 150 4.43 19.14 -5.39
N VAL A 151 5.55 18.54 -5.80
CA VAL A 151 6.70 19.29 -6.31
C VAL A 151 6.33 20.04 -7.59
N LEU A 152 5.62 19.40 -8.52
CA LEU A 152 5.15 20.06 -9.75
C LEU A 152 4.20 21.22 -9.46
N ASP A 153 3.22 21.01 -8.58
CA ASP A 153 2.27 22.05 -8.16
C ASP A 153 2.98 23.22 -7.49
N PHE A 154 3.95 22.95 -6.61
CA PHE A 154 4.79 23.97 -5.98
C PHE A 154 5.61 24.74 -7.02
N CYS A 155 6.31 24.05 -7.92
CA CYS A 155 7.09 24.68 -8.98
C CYS A 155 6.20 25.56 -9.87
N HIS A 156 5.01 25.07 -10.22
CA HIS A 156 4.04 25.82 -11.00
C HIS A 156 3.61 27.10 -10.30
N TYR A 157 3.25 27.02 -9.01
CA TYR A 157 2.77 28.17 -8.25
C TYR A 157 3.83 29.25 -8.04
N TYR A 158 5.08 28.86 -7.75
CA TYR A 158 6.11 29.80 -7.29
C TYR A 158 7.11 30.25 -8.38
N TYR A 159 7.36 29.43 -9.39
CA TYR A 159 8.40 29.72 -10.39
C TYR A 159 7.82 29.94 -11.78
N PHE A 160 6.75 29.23 -12.12
CA PHE A 160 6.22 29.23 -13.48
C PHE A 160 5.07 30.22 -13.72
N LEU A 161 4.68 30.98 -12.69
CA LEU A 161 3.55 31.91 -12.70
C LEU A 161 4.01 33.39 -12.56
N PRO A 162 4.60 34.03 -13.60
CA PRO A 162 4.63 35.48 -13.65
C PRO A 162 3.27 36.00 -14.14
N LEU A 163 2.46 36.53 -13.22
CA LEU A 163 1.17 37.16 -13.50
C LEU A 163 1.31 38.27 -14.57
N LYS A 164 0.90 37.99 -15.82
CA LYS A 164 0.58 39.03 -16.80
C LYS A 164 -0.93 39.11 -17.00
N ALA A 165 -1.45 40.33 -16.94
CA ALA A 165 -2.88 40.62 -16.97
C ALA A 165 -3.48 40.47 -18.37
N ILE A 166 -4.72 39.95 -18.48
CA ILE A 166 -5.90 40.50 -19.19
C ILE A 166 -7.06 39.46 -19.28
N ASN A 167 -8.26 39.93 -19.64
CA ASN A 167 -9.58 39.26 -19.65
C ASN A 167 -9.73 38.09 -20.65
N TRP A 168 -10.67 37.18 -20.35
CA TRP A 168 -10.82 35.77 -20.80
C TRP A 168 -9.69 34.84 -20.34
N ASP A 169 -8.43 35.24 -20.49
CA ASP A 169 -7.29 34.54 -19.88
C ASP A 169 -7.47 34.46 -18.37
N MET A 170 -7.98 35.53 -17.74
CA MET A 170 -8.38 35.56 -16.33
C MET A 170 -9.36 34.45 -15.93
N VAL A 171 -10.33 34.09 -16.77
CA VAL A 171 -11.33 33.05 -16.44
C VAL A 171 -10.69 31.68 -16.56
N ILE A 172 -10.00 31.40 -17.66
CA ILE A 172 -9.28 30.12 -17.88
C ILE A 172 -8.23 29.93 -16.79
N PHE A 173 -7.41 30.93 -16.54
CA PHE A 173 -6.42 30.97 -15.47
C PHE A 173 -7.03 30.70 -14.09
N ARG A 174 -8.18 31.28 -13.76
CA ARG A 174 -8.88 31.00 -12.48
C ARG A 174 -9.32 29.54 -12.38
N HIS A 175 -9.79 28.93 -13.47
CA HIS A 175 -10.20 27.53 -13.49
C HIS A 175 -8.99 26.59 -13.41
N GLU A 176 -7.92 26.86 -14.16
CA GLU A 176 -6.67 26.10 -14.09
C GLU A 176 -6.07 26.15 -12.69
N LEU A 177 -6.02 27.34 -12.08
CA LEU A 177 -5.56 27.53 -10.71
C LEU A 177 -6.48 26.83 -9.69
N ALA A 178 -7.80 26.79 -9.94
CA ALA A 178 -8.72 26.04 -9.10
C ALA A 178 -8.48 24.52 -9.20
N LEU A 179 -8.26 23.99 -10.40
CA LEU A 179 -7.90 22.58 -10.62
C LEU A 179 -6.57 22.23 -9.94
N LEU A 180 -5.57 23.10 -10.04
CA LEU A 180 -4.29 22.90 -9.36
C LEU A 180 -4.43 22.95 -7.84
N ARG A 181 -5.24 23.85 -7.28
CA ARG A 181 -5.51 23.86 -5.83
C ARG A 181 -6.19 22.57 -5.35
N ILE A 182 -7.11 22.02 -6.15
CA ILE A 182 -7.73 20.72 -5.88
C ILE A 182 -6.68 19.61 -5.93
N SER A 183 -5.82 19.61 -6.96
CA SER A 183 -4.66 18.70 -7.09
C SER A 183 -3.76 18.76 -5.84
N THR A 184 -3.34 19.96 -5.44
CA THR A 184 -2.46 20.17 -4.28
C THR A 184 -3.11 19.69 -2.99
N PHE A 185 -4.40 20.00 -2.77
CA PHE A 185 -5.13 19.50 -1.60
C PHE A 185 -5.18 17.97 -1.57
N MET A 186 -5.56 17.34 -2.68
CA MET A 186 -5.55 15.87 -2.80
C MET A 186 -4.14 15.31 -2.59
N GLY A 187 -3.11 15.95 -3.15
CA GLY A 187 -1.71 15.59 -3.03
C GLY A 187 -1.22 15.61 -1.58
N ILE A 188 -1.55 16.66 -0.82
CA ILE A 188 -1.19 16.79 0.60
C ILE A 188 -1.85 15.68 1.42
N VAL A 189 -3.14 15.45 1.22
CA VAL A 189 -3.89 14.41 1.95
C VAL A 189 -3.32 13.03 1.64
N MET A 190 -3.08 12.71 0.36
CA MET A 190 -2.53 11.43 -0.06
C MET A 190 -1.10 11.24 0.42
N PHE A 191 -0.23 12.23 0.25
CA PHE A 191 1.16 12.15 0.67
C PHE A 191 1.27 11.99 2.19
N GLY A 192 0.58 12.84 2.96
CA GLY A 192 0.58 12.76 4.42
C GLY A 192 0.01 11.44 4.94
N GLY A 193 -1.12 11.00 4.39
CA GLY A 193 -1.73 9.71 4.75
C GLY A 193 -0.83 8.52 4.43
N MET A 194 -0.22 8.49 3.24
CA MET A 194 0.68 7.41 2.84
C MET A 194 1.99 7.42 3.63
N CYS A 195 2.56 8.59 3.95
CA CYS A 195 3.72 8.70 4.83
C CYS A 195 3.44 8.06 6.20
N SER A 196 2.30 8.39 6.80
CA SER A 196 1.88 7.85 8.11
C SER A 196 1.66 6.34 8.06
N LEU A 197 0.93 5.83 7.06
CA LEU A 197 0.70 4.40 6.87
C LEU A 197 2.01 3.66 6.61
N PHE A 198 2.86 4.17 5.73
CA PHE A 198 4.15 3.55 5.44
C PHE A 198 5.02 3.47 6.69
N TYR A 199 5.09 4.56 7.47
CA TYR A 199 5.82 4.58 8.74
C TYR A 199 5.30 3.53 9.73
N THR A 200 3.98 3.47 9.97
CA THR A 200 3.39 2.51 10.91
C THR A 200 3.67 1.05 10.51
N GLN A 201 3.61 0.76 9.21
CA GLN A 201 3.89 -0.57 8.65
C GLN A 201 5.36 -0.95 8.75
N ILE A 202 6.28 -0.03 8.42
CA ILE A 202 7.72 -0.23 8.59
C ILE A 202 8.06 -0.51 10.05
N MET A 203 7.50 0.27 10.98
CA MET A 203 7.69 0.05 12.42
C MET A 203 7.09 -1.28 12.90
N GLY A 204 5.95 -1.72 12.34
CA GLY A 204 5.40 -3.06 12.59
C GLY A 204 6.36 -4.18 12.18
N ILE A 205 6.98 -4.06 11.00
CA ILE A 205 7.94 -5.05 10.49
C ILE A 205 9.23 -5.06 11.32
N LEU A 206 9.73 -3.88 11.73
CA LEU A 206 10.92 -3.77 12.57
C LEU A 206 10.72 -4.39 13.95
N THR A 207 9.50 -4.31 14.48
CA THR A 207 9.13 -4.88 15.79
C THR A 207 8.59 -6.31 15.70
N ASP A 208 8.46 -6.86 14.48
CA ASP A 208 7.77 -8.12 14.19
C ASP A 208 6.35 -8.21 14.78
N THR A 209 5.64 -7.07 14.88
CA THR A 209 4.27 -6.99 15.40
C THR A 209 3.30 -6.52 14.33
N THR A 210 2.14 -7.18 14.27
CA THR A 210 0.98 -6.73 13.49
C THR A 210 0.23 -5.63 14.22
N THR A 211 -0.59 -4.87 13.50
CA THR A 211 -1.45 -3.84 14.07
C THR A 211 -2.43 -4.41 15.10
N ILE A 212 -2.98 -5.61 14.86
CA ILE A 212 -3.83 -6.32 15.83
C ILE A 212 -3.04 -6.67 17.09
N GLU A 213 -1.83 -7.23 16.97
CA GLU A 213 -0.99 -7.54 18.13
C GLU A 213 -0.63 -6.28 18.93
N LYS A 214 -0.35 -5.15 18.27
CA LYS A 214 -0.09 -3.87 18.96
C LYS A 214 -1.30 -3.39 19.77
N MET A 215 -2.51 -3.56 19.23
CA MET A 215 -3.75 -3.18 19.93
C MET A 215 -4.11 -4.17 21.05
N ALA A 216 -3.81 -5.46 20.88
CA ALA A 216 -4.07 -6.50 21.87
C ALA A 216 -3.06 -6.48 23.03
N ASN A 217 -1.78 -6.16 22.75
CA ASN A 217 -0.68 -6.20 23.72
C ASN A 217 -0.56 -4.93 24.59
N CYS A 218 -1.67 -4.27 24.94
CA CYS A 218 -1.67 -3.41 26.13
C CYS A 218 -1.53 -4.24 27.43
N CYS A 219 -1.63 -5.59 27.36
CA CYS A 219 -1.73 -6.44 28.54
C CYS A 219 -0.68 -7.56 28.71
N ASP A 220 0.19 -7.90 27.75
CA ASP A 220 1.20 -8.95 27.99
C ASP A 220 2.50 -8.70 27.18
N GLU A 221 3.52 -8.17 27.85
CA GLU A 221 4.90 -8.17 27.33
C GLU A 221 5.49 -9.58 27.40
N ILE A 222 5.22 -10.40 26.39
CA ILE A 222 6.07 -11.57 26.14
C ILE A 222 7.38 -11.04 25.53
N SER A 223 8.47 -11.16 26.29
CA SER A 223 9.84 -10.80 25.91
C SER A 223 10.33 -11.60 24.70
N ARG A 224 9.85 -11.27 23.50
CA ARG A 224 10.33 -11.87 22.25
C ARG A 224 11.70 -11.29 21.92
N ALA A 225 12.70 -12.15 21.76
CA ALA A 225 13.99 -11.75 21.22
C ALA A 225 13.78 -11.05 19.85
N ARG A 226 14.26 -9.81 19.73
CA ARG A 226 14.10 -9.04 18.50
C ARG A 226 14.92 -9.67 17.39
N LYS A 227 14.24 -10.10 16.32
CA LYS A 227 14.91 -10.53 15.07
C LYS A 227 15.68 -9.34 14.45
N PRO A 228 16.81 -9.57 13.77
CA PRO A 228 17.47 -8.54 12.98
C PRO A 228 16.52 -8.00 11.89
N TRP A 229 16.54 -6.69 11.65
CA TRP A 229 15.65 -6.05 10.66
C TRP A 229 15.78 -6.66 9.26
N GLN A 230 16.97 -7.10 8.87
CA GLN A 230 17.20 -7.72 7.56
C GLN A 230 16.40 -9.02 7.42
N GLN A 231 16.26 -9.77 8.52
CA GLN A 231 15.50 -11.00 8.54
C GLN A 231 14.01 -10.71 8.42
N THR A 232 13.45 -9.81 9.24
CA THR A 232 12.00 -9.50 9.23
C THR A 232 11.55 -8.95 7.87
N PHE A 233 12.33 -8.04 7.28
CA PHE A 233 12.05 -7.56 5.93
C PHE A 233 12.16 -8.66 4.87
N SER A 234 13.17 -9.53 4.96
CA SER A 234 13.31 -10.62 4.01
C SER A 234 12.18 -11.64 4.08
N GLU A 235 11.60 -11.86 5.27
CA GLU A 235 10.40 -12.70 5.48
C GLU A 235 9.16 -12.07 4.81
N VAL A 236 8.96 -10.76 4.98
CA VAL A 236 7.84 -10.02 4.35
C VAL A 236 8.00 -10.01 2.83
N PHE A 237 9.14 -9.55 2.32
CA PHE A 237 9.38 -9.43 0.89
C PHE A 237 9.70 -10.77 0.21
N GLY A 238 9.94 -11.86 0.94
CA GLY A 238 10.31 -13.17 0.38
C GLY A 238 11.65 -13.20 -0.36
N THR A 239 12.56 -12.29 -0.03
CA THR A 239 13.92 -12.26 -0.61
C THR A 239 14.86 -11.41 0.23
N ARG A 240 16.14 -11.80 0.27
CA ARG A 240 17.21 -11.03 0.90
C ARG A 240 17.74 -9.90 0.00
N TRP A 241 17.41 -9.92 -1.29
CA TRP A 241 17.86 -8.92 -2.27
C TRP A 241 16.98 -7.67 -2.21
N LYS A 242 17.50 -6.60 -1.60
CA LYS A 242 16.77 -5.35 -1.32
C LYS A 242 16.23 -4.67 -2.58
N ILE A 243 16.99 -4.68 -3.69
CA ILE A 243 16.54 -4.06 -4.94
C ILE A 243 15.27 -4.69 -5.50
N LEU A 244 15.06 -5.99 -5.24
CA LEU A 244 13.88 -6.72 -5.70
C LEU A 244 12.62 -6.36 -4.90
N TRP A 245 12.74 -5.62 -3.79
CA TRP A 245 11.59 -5.21 -2.96
C TRP A 245 10.71 -4.19 -3.68
N PHE A 246 11.31 -3.40 -4.58
CA PHE A 246 10.64 -2.33 -5.32
C PHE A 246 10.41 -2.68 -6.79
N ILE A 247 10.40 -3.97 -7.15
CA ILE A 247 10.06 -4.39 -8.52
C ILE A 247 8.57 -4.74 -8.58
N PRO A 248 7.74 -4.00 -9.34
CA PRO A 248 6.28 -4.09 -9.28
C PRO A 248 5.70 -5.32 -9.98
N PHE A 249 6.49 -6.09 -10.72
CA PHE A 249 6.03 -7.30 -11.45
C PHE A 249 6.55 -8.61 -10.86
N ARG A 250 7.31 -8.53 -9.77
CA ARG A 250 7.93 -9.70 -9.15
C ARG A 250 6.88 -10.62 -8.53
N ARG A 251 7.13 -11.93 -8.50
CA ARG A 251 6.37 -12.88 -7.66
C ARG A 251 7.11 -13.10 -6.34
N ARG A 252 6.39 -13.06 -5.21
CA ARG A 252 6.95 -13.42 -3.90
C ARG A 252 7.17 -14.93 -3.85
N ARG A 253 8.35 -15.33 -3.40
CA ARG A 253 8.64 -16.71 -3.00
C ARG A 253 8.82 -16.67 -1.49
N PRO A 254 7.90 -17.23 -0.69
CA PRO A 254 8.08 -17.29 0.75
C PRO A 254 9.43 -17.93 1.05
N LEU A 255 10.25 -17.26 1.86
CA LEU A 255 11.44 -17.93 2.40
C LEU A 255 10.92 -19.08 3.25
N ARG A 256 11.44 -20.31 3.05
CA ARG A 256 11.13 -21.42 3.96
C ARG A 256 11.64 -21.01 5.33
N VAL A 257 10.75 -20.46 6.15
CA VAL A 257 10.98 -20.36 7.57
C VAL A 257 10.77 -21.78 8.05
N SER A 258 11.88 -22.47 8.33
CA SER A 258 11.81 -23.63 9.19
C SER A 258 11.10 -23.15 10.46
N TYR A 259 9.88 -23.62 10.71
CA TYR A 259 9.15 -23.35 11.97
C TYR A 259 10.00 -23.74 13.21
N TYR A 260 11.07 -24.52 13.00
CA TYR A 260 12.18 -24.77 13.91
C TYR A 260 12.88 -23.55 14.55
N PHE A 261 12.59 -22.32 14.12
CA PHE A 261 13.09 -21.11 14.80
C PHE A 261 11.99 -20.23 15.42
N ALA A 262 10.77 -20.74 15.55
CA ALA A 262 9.78 -20.19 16.49
C ALA A 262 10.11 -20.72 17.91
N ASN A 263 11.22 -20.24 18.45
CA ASN A 263 11.66 -20.34 19.85
C ASN A 263 11.66 -21.75 20.46
N HIS A 264 12.84 -22.36 20.46
CA HIS A 264 13.24 -23.25 21.54
C HIS A 264 13.10 -22.51 22.88
N VAL A 265 12.30 -23.09 23.77
CA VAL A 265 12.10 -22.80 25.20
C VAL A 265 11.33 -21.52 25.54
#